data_AF-M7DHG4-F1
#
_entry.id   AF-M7DHG4-F1
#
_cell.length_a   1.000
_cell.length_b   1.000
_cell.length_c   1.000
_cell.angle_alpha   90.00
_cell.angle_beta   90.00
_cell.angle_gamma   90.00
#
_symmetry.space_group_name_H-M   'P 1'
#
loop_
_entity.id
_entity.type
_entity.pdbx_description
1 polymer ?
#
loop_
_entity_poly.entity_id
_entity_poly.type
_entity_poly.pdbx_seq_one_letter_code
_entity_poly.pdbx_strand_id
1 'polypeptide(L)'
;MYTKLNSDADHVIVLQTKCRVAKEIEGLRGTRKLYSNTTEEICRFDLILGPTDEQRELLGDEAGKIETWADEQHKKIMKAFSANLEQMLVGGRPVIVGTKLSKEMADHPDFNKEAKVGEFSGVIAGARDAMDVLPHITEQQEVIHDTRERATRSPAEVSHAVRELALELLDSVAMRGDITDAEAFELYEAERQLYYILTRGMGYRAKVLEDASRKSAEQLFGQSKKGDRSKALKLISQRHR
;
A
#
# COMPACT_ATOMS: atom_id res chain seq x y z
N MET A 1 -3.93 33.58 10.18
CA MET A 1 -3.70 32.28 9.51
C MET A 1 -4.96 31.45 9.67
N TYR A 2 -5.12 30.36 8.93
CA TYR A 2 -6.16 29.38 9.22
C TYR A 2 -5.60 27.97 9.09
N THR A 3 -6.15 27.06 9.87
CA THR A 3 -5.75 25.66 9.93
C THR A 3 -6.85 24.78 9.39
N LYS A 4 -6.45 23.65 8.81
CA LYS A 4 -7.37 22.58 8.41
C LYS A 4 -6.66 21.25 8.45
N LEU A 5 -7.42 20.18 8.60
CA LEU A 5 -6.97 18.84 8.30
C LEU A 5 -6.91 18.65 6.78
N ASN A 6 -5.97 17.81 6.32
CA ASN A 6 -6.03 17.26 4.98
C ASN A 6 -7.18 16.25 4.84
N SER A 7 -7.41 15.73 3.64
CA SER A 7 -8.51 14.80 3.35
C SER A 7 -8.50 13.52 4.20
N ASP A 8 -7.33 13.06 4.59
CA ASP A 8 -7.13 11.78 5.28
C ASP A 8 -6.98 11.95 6.80
N ALA A 9 -7.01 13.21 7.28
CA ALA A 9 -6.89 13.58 8.68
C ALA A 9 -5.60 13.08 9.37
N ASP A 10 -4.52 12.90 8.61
CA ASP A 10 -3.20 12.54 9.10
C ASP A 10 -2.30 13.78 9.28
N HIS A 11 -2.60 14.88 8.57
CA HIS A 11 -1.82 16.12 8.64
C HIS A 11 -2.67 17.34 8.93
N VAL A 12 -2.09 18.24 9.71
CA VAL A 12 -2.55 19.63 9.86
C VAL A 12 -1.87 20.49 8.81
N ILE A 13 -2.66 21.26 8.08
CA ILE A 13 -2.22 22.21 7.07
C ILE A 13 -2.51 23.61 7.58
N VAL A 14 -1.47 24.44 7.67
CA VAL A 14 -1.57 25.84 8.05
C VAL A 14 -1.43 26.73 6.83
N LEU A 15 -2.40 27.59 6.62
CA LEU A 15 -2.54 28.46 5.46
C LEU A 15 -2.52 29.92 5.88
N GLN A 16 -1.82 30.75 5.11
CA GLN A 16 -1.78 32.19 5.30
C GLN A 16 -2.25 32.90 4.05
N THR A 17 -3.27 33.74 4.21
CA THR A 17 -3.71 34.63 3.14
C THR A 17 -2.86 35.90 3.17
N LYS A 18 -2.17 36.17 2.07
CA LYS A 18 -1.36 37.37 1.88
C LYS A 18 -2.02 38.25 0.83
N CYS A 19 -2.07 39.55 1.10
CA CYS A 19 -2.49 40.55 0.14
C CYS A 19 -1.28 40.93 -0.72
N ARG A 20 -1.37 40.73 -2.04
CA ARG A 20 -0.31 41.08 -3.00
C ARG A 20 -0.85 42.09 -4.01
N VAL A 21 0.01 42.99 -4.46
CA VAL A 21 -0.32 43.89 -5.57
C VAL A 21 -0.41 43.04 -6.83
N ALA A 22 -1.60 42.93 -7.39
CA ALA A 22 -1.89 42.16 -8.59
C ALA A 22 -1.56 42.94 -9.86
N LYS A 23 -1.82 44.25 -9.84
CA LYS A 23 -1.61 45.12 -10.99
C LYS A 23 -1.50 46.57 -10.55
N GLU A 24 -0.62 47.32 -11.19
CA GLU A 24 -0.62 48.77 -11.09
C GLU A 24 -1.21 49.35 -12.38
N ILE A 25 -2.13 50.29 -12.23
CA ILE A 25 -2.81 50.95 -13.35
C ILE A 25 -2.44 52.42 -13.26
N GLU A 26 -1.79 52.94 -14.31
CA GLU A 26 -1.58 54.37 -14.47
C GLU A 26 -2.87 55.03 -14.98
N GLY A 27 -3.31 56.09 -14.30
CA GLY A 27 -4.41 56.93 -14.74
C GLY A 27 -4.03 58.41 -14.72
N LEU A 28 -4.91 59.25 -15.28
CA LEU A 28 -4.74 60.71 -15.41
C LEU A 28 -4.47 61.46 -14.08
N ARG A 29 -4.69 60.84 -12.92
CA ARG A 29 -4.45 61.41 -11.58
C ARG A 29 -3.43 60.61 -10.74
N GLY A 30 -2.63 59.74 -11.36
CA GLY A 30 -1.60 58.94 -10.71
C GLY A 30 -1.82 57.42 -10.78
N THR A 31 -0.91 56.67 -10.17
CA THR A 31 -0.88 55.19 -10.19
C THR A 31 -1.81 54.61 -9.13
N ARG A 32 -2.70 53.70 -9.53
CA ARG A 32 -3.57 52.93 -8.63
C ARG A 32 -3.10 51.48 -8.56
N LYS A 33 -2.95 50.95 -7.35
CA LYS A 33 -2.60 49.55 -7.11
C LYS A 33 -3.89 48.73 -6.91
N LEU A 34 -4.05 47.68 -7.71
CA LEU A 34 -5.05 46.63 -7.50
C LEU A 34 -4.40 45.53 -6.67
N TYR A 35 -5.11 45.09 -5.65
CA TYR A 35 -4.66 44.04 -4.75
C TYR A 35 -5.43 42.74 -5.01
N SER A 36 -4.73 41.61 -4.86
CA SER A 36 -5.33 40.27 -4.85
C SER A 36 -4.93 39.55 -3.58
N ASN A 37 -5.83 38.73 -3.07
CA ASN A 37 -5.55 37.86 -1.94
C ASN A 37 -5.11 36.49 -2.47
N THR A 38 -3.90 36.08 -2.10
CA THR A 38 -3.37 34.74 -2.39
C THR A 38 -3.21 33.98 -1.09
N THR A 39 -3.73 32.76 -1.04
CA THR A 39 -3.56 31.89 0.11
C THR A 39 -2.49 30.85 -0.18
N GLU A 40 -1.49 30.78 0.70
CA GLU A 40 -0.35 29.88 0.56
C GLU A 40 -0.26 28.96 1.78
N GLU A 41 0.13 27.70 1.56
CA GLU A 41 0.49 26.77 2.64
C GLU A 41 1.83 27.21 3.22
N ILE A 42 1.86 27.46 4.52
CA ILE A 42 3.07 27.90 5.23
C ILE A 42 3.70 26.79 6.05
N CYS A 43 2.90 25.82 6.50
CA CYS A 43 3.36 24.72 7.34
C CYS A 43 2.42 23.53 7.18
N ARG A 44 3.00 22.33 7.25
CA ARG A 44 2.29 21.07 7.32
C ARG A 44 3.01 20.15 8.29
N PHE A 45 2.26 19.57 9.22
CA PHE A 45 2.80 18.65 10.20
C PHE A 45 1.82 17.52 10.50
N ASP A 46 2.34 16.44 11.06
CA ASP A 46 1.57 15.24 11.41
C ASP A 46 0.64 15.54 12.58
N LEU A 47 -0.62 15.11 12.48
CA LEU A 47 -1.65 15.39 13.48
C LEU A 47 -1.31 14.79 14.86
N ILE A 48 -0.64 13.63 14.89
CA ILE A 48 -0.32 12.87 16.09
C ILE A 48 1.00 13.33 16.69
N LEU A 49 2.02 13.51 15.86
CA LEU A 49 3.36 13.90 16.32
C LEU A 49 3.45 15.40 16.63
N GLY A 50 2.56 16.21 16.06
CA GLY A 50 2.60 17.66 16.17
C GLY A 50 3.72 18.30 15.34
N PRO A 51 3.89 19.63 15.44
CA PRO A 51 4.92 20.36 14.72
C PRO A 51 6.32 20.12 15.32
N THR A 52 7.34 20.13 14.46
CA THR A 52 8.75 20.19 14.87
C THR A 52 9.10 21.58 15.44
N ASP A 53 10.24 21.72 16.11
CA ASP A 53 10.66 23.02 16.66
C ASP A 53 10.85 24.09 15.58
N GLU A 54 11.40 23.72 14.41
CA GLU A 54 11.49 24.62 13.24
C GLU A 54 10.11 25.07 12.75
N GLN A 55 9.13 24.17 12.79
CA GLN A 55 7.75 24.47 12.41
C GLN A 55 7.07 25.36 13.44
N ARG A 56 7.33 25.16 14.74
CA ARG A 56 6.86 26.06 15.80
C ARG A 56 7.40 27.48 15.62
N GLU A 57 8.69 27.60 15.27
CA GLU A 57 9.30 28.90 14.98
C GLU A 57 8.63 29.60 13.79
N LEU A 58 8.30 28.85 12.72
CA LEU A 58 7.54 29.38 11.57
C LEU A 58 6.12 29.83 11.92
N LEU A 59 5.46 29.14 12.86
CA LEU A 59 4.11 29.45 13.31
C LEU A 59 4.08 30.61 14.33
N GLY A 60 5.20 30.86 15.02
CA GLY A 60 5.37 31.93 15.99
C GLY A 60 4.33 31.86 17.12
N ASP A 61 3.75 33.01 17.47
CA ASP A 61 2.80 33.14 18.58
C ASP A 61 1.51 32.32 18.43
N GLU A 62 1.18 31.88 17.20
CA GLU A 62 0.00 31.07 16.93
C GLU A 62 0.25 29.57 17.11
N ALA A 63 1.51 29.12 17.27
CA ALA A 63 1.87 27.70 17.39
C ALA A 63 1.06 26.99 18.48
N GLY A 64 1.01 27.56 19.69
CA GLY A 64 0.29 26.96 20.81
C GLY A 64 -1.21 26.79 20.56
N LYS A 65 -1.86 27.77 19.90
CA LYS A 65 -3.30 27.65 19.57
C LYS A 65 -3.55 26.59 18.51
N ILE A 66 -2.65 26.49 17.53
CA ILE A 66 -2.73 25.52 16.45
C ILE A 66 -2.51 24.09 16.98
N GLU A 67 -1.55 23.90 17.87
CA GLU A 67 -1.29 22.62 18.55
C GLU A 67 -2.49 22.18 19.41
N THR A 68 -3.05 23.09 20.21
CA THR A 68 -4.28 22.79 20.99
C THR A 68 -5.43 22.40 20.09
N TRP A 69 -5.67 23.14 19.00
CA TRP A 69 -6.71 22.80 18.04
C TRP A 69 -6.45 21.43 17.39
N ALA A 70 -5.21 21.11 17.03
CA ALA A 70 -4.84 19.83 16.44
C ALA A 70 -5.12 18.66 17.40
N ASP A 71 -4.71 18.80 18.67
CA ASP A 71 -4.97 17.82 19.72
C ASP A 71 -6.47 17.61 19.96
N GLU A 72 -7.27 18.69 19.94
CA GLU A 72 -8.73 18.58 20.01
C GLU A 72 -9.33 17.80 18.84
N GLN A 73 -8.84 18.02 17.62
CA GLN A 73 -9.29 17.25 16.45
C GLN A 73 -8.90 15.78 16.56
N HIS A 74 -7.65 15.50 16.96
CA HIS A 74 -7.17 14.13 17.16
C HIS A 74 -8.01 13.38 18.19
N LYS A 75 -8.29 14.01 19.35
CA LYS A 75 -9.17 13.45 20.39
C LYS A 75 -10.58 13.14 19.88
N LYS A 76 -11.16 14.03 19.07
CA LYS A 76 -12.49 13.79 18.45
C LYS A 76 -12.45 12.60 17.50
N ILE A 77 -11.41 12.48 16.67
CA ILE A 77 -11.24 11.37 15.73
C ILE A 77 -11.09 10.05 16.48
N MET A 78 -10.21 10.01 17.49
CA MET A 78 -10.01 8.80 18.31
C MET A 78 -11.29 8.39 19.04
N LYS A 79 -12.04 9.36 19.57
CA LYS A 79 -13.34 9.09 20.20
C LYS A 79 -14.35 8.49 19.21
N ALA A 80 -14.40 8.98 17.97
CA ALA A 80 -15.27 8.43 16.94
C ALA A 80 -14.87 7.01 16.54
N PHE A 81 -13.56 6.73 16.41
CA PHE A 81 -13.08 5.37 16.18
C PHE A 81 -13.43 4.41 17.34
N SER A 82 -13.29 4.86 18.59
CA SER A 82 -13.70 4.07 19.75
C SER A 82 -15.20 3.78 19.78
N ALA A 83 -16.04 4.78 19.49
CA ALA A 83 -17.49 4.62 19.41
C ALA A 83 -17.89 3.64 18.30
N ASN A 84 -17.21 3.68 17.15
CA ASN A 84 -17.40 2.69 16.10
C ASN A 84 -17.00 1.29 16.55
N LEU A 85 -15.88 1.14 17.25
CA LEU A 85 -15.43 -0.14 17.77
C LEU A 85 -16.43 -0.76 18.75
N GLU A 86 -17.06 0.05 19.61
CA GLU A 86 -18.15 -0.38 20.50
C GLU A 86 -19.36 -0.93 19.72
N GLN A 87 -19.58 -0.45 18.49
CA GLN A 87 -20.59 -0.95 17.55
C GLN A 87 -20.07 -2.07 16.65
N MET A 88 -18.90 -2.64 16.96
CA MET A 88 -18.19 -3.61 16.12
C MET A 88 -17.86 -3.11 14.72
N LEU A 89 -17.74 -1.80 14.50
CA LEU A 89 -17.32 -1.23 13.22
C LEU A 89 -15.81 -0.95 13.23
N VAL A 90 -15.10 -1.45 12.22
CA VAL A 90 -13.65 -1.31 12.07
C VAL A 90 -13.24 -0.66 10.75
N GLY A 91 -12.08 0.00 10.77
CA GLY A 91 -11.52 0.68 9.60
C GLY A 91 -12.26 1.98 9.26
N GLY A 92 -12.26 2.32 7.96
CA GLY A 92 -12.83 3.57 7.45
C GLY A 92 -11.85 4.75 7.53
N ARG A 93 -12.36 5.94 7.18
CA ARG A 93 -11.57 7.18 7.15
C ARG A 93 -12.34 8.35 7.79
N PRO A 94 -11.67 9.24 8.53
CA PRO A 94 -12.30 10.42 9.09
C PRO A 94 -12.83 11.34 7.99
N VAL A 95 -14.06 11.85 8.16
CA VAL A 95 -14.68 12.75 7.19
C VAL A 95 -14.39 14.20 7.57
N ILE A 96 -13.66 14.92 6.70
CA ILE A 96 -13.30 16.34 6.90
C ILE A 96 -14.27 17.27 6.18
N VAL A 97 -14.79 18.28 6.89
CA VAL A 97 -15.76 19.24 6.36
C VAL A 97 -15.16 20.03 5.20
N GLY A 98 -15.92 20.15 4.10
CA GLY A 98 -15.49 20.83 2.87
C GLY A 98 -14.90 19.89 1.82
N THR A 99 -14.68 18.62 2.14
CA THR A 99 -14.35 17.57 1.15
C THR A 99 -15.60 17.08 0.43
N LYS A 100 -15.43 16.39 -0.70
CA LYS A 100 -16.56 15.73 -1.40
C LYS A 100 -17.28 14.75 -0.47
N LEU A 101 -16.52 13.98 0.31
CA LEU A 101 -17.03 13.00 1.26
C LEU A 101 -17.93 13.62 2.33
N SER A 102 -17.60 14.83 2.79
CA SER A 102 -18.47 15.54 3.76
C SER A 102 -19.86 15.87 3.22
N LYS A 103 -19.99 16.09 1.90
CA LYS A 103 -21.30 16.33 1.27
C LYS A 103 -22.12 15.05 1.18
N GLU A 104 -21.45 13.92 0.92
CA GLU A 104 -22.09 12.60 0.85
C GLU A 104 -22.57 12.12 2.23
N MET A 105 -21.90 12.55 3.30
CA MET A 105 -22.19 12.13 4.67
C MET A 105 -22.98 13.18 5.49
N ALA A 106 -23.51 14.23 4.85
CA ALA A 106 -24.14 15.36 5.55
C ALA A 106 -25.41 14.97 6.36
N ASP A 107 -26.08 13.89 5.93
CA ASP A 107 -27.28 13.35 6.60
C ASP A 107 -26.96 12.23 7.61
N HIS A 108 -25.68 11.91 7.83
CA HIS A 108 -25.28 10.89 8.80
C HIS A 108 -25.65 11.34 10.24
N PRO A 109 -26.18 10.44 11.10
CA PRO A 109 -26.61 10.80 12.46
C PRO A 109 -25.54 11.51 13.30
N ASP A 110 -24.29 11.02 13.20
CA ASP A 110 -23.15 11.57 13.94
C ASP A 110 -22.47 12.77 13.26
N PHE A 111 -23.03 13.29 12.15
CA PHE A 111 -22.46 14.43 11.45
C PHE A 111 -22.65 15.71 12.27
N ASN A 112 -21.53 16.28 12.73
CA ASN A 112 -21.49 17.54 13.44
C ASN A 112 -21.66 18.72 12.47
N LYS A 113 -22.86 19.29 12.46
CA LYS A 113 -23.22 20.46 11.65
C LYS A 113 -22.54 21.76 12.09
N GLU A 114 -21.98 21.81 13.30
CA GLU A 114 -21.26 22.98 13.82
C GLU A 114 -19.76 22.96 13.45
N ALA A 115 -19.24 21.82 12.96
CA ALA A 115 -17.85 21.69 12.55
C ALA A 115 -17.54 22.59 11.35
N LYS A 116 -16.42 23.33 11.42
CA LYS A 116 -16.01 24.29 10.38
C LYS A 116 -15.30 23.58 9.23
N VAL A 117 -15.23 24.24 8.08
CA VAL A 117 -14.45 23.74 6.93
C VAL A 117 -13.01 23.45 7.35
N GLY A 118 -12.56 22.22 7.09
CA GLY A 118 -11.24 21.74 7.50
C GLY A 118 -11.20 21.01 8.84
N GLU A 119 -12.31 20.93 9.57
CA GLU A 119 -12.42 20.16 10.83
C GLU A 119 -13.00 18.77 10.57
N PHE A 120 -12.77 17.87 11.54
CA PHE A 120 -13.41 16.58 11.56
C PHE A 120 -14.92 16.71 11.81
N SER A 121 -15.72 16.09 10.96
CA SER A 121 -17.18 16.15 11.01
C SER A 121 -17.82 15.24 12.06
N GLY A 122 -17.05 14.41 12.78
CA GLY A 122 -17.60 13.41 13.72
C GLY A 122 -17.83 12.02 13.12
N VAL A 123 -17.78 11.90 11.79
CA VAL A 123 -18.12 10.65 11.08
C VAL A 123 -16.88 9.94 10.54
N ILE A 124 -16.79 8.62 10.75
CA ILE A 124 -15.83 7.75 10.07
C ILE A 124 -16.55 7.05 8.90
N ALA A 125 -16.22 7.42 7.68
CA ALA A 125 -16.85 6.83 6.49
C ALA A 125 -16.19 5.51 6.09
N GLY A 126 -17.00 4.56 5.63
CA GLY A 126 -16.52 3.28 5.11
C GLY A 126 -16.02 2.32 6.20
N ALA A 127 -16.38 2.56 7.46
CA ALA A 127 -16.24 1.54 8.50
C ALA A 127 -17.13 0.33 8.16
N ARG A 128 -16.63 -0.87 8.44
CA ARG A 128 -17.30 -2.14 8.14
C ARG A 128 -17.52 -2.93 9.42
N ASP A 129 -18.52 -3.79 9.42
CA ASP A 129 -18.72 -4.71 10.54
C ASP A 129 -17.47 -5.60 10.71
N ALA A 130 -16.97 -5.69 11.94
CA ALA A 130 -15.85 -6.53 12.31
C ALA A 130 -16.12 -7.98 11.93
N MET A 131 -17.37 -8.44 12.01
CA MET A 131 -17.78 -9.79 11.60
C MET A 131 -17.64 -10.02 10.09
N ASP A 132 -17.76 -8.98 9.27
CA ASP A 132 -17.51 -9.06 7.82
C ASP A 132 -16.01 -9.05 7.49
N VAL A 133 -15.18 -8.54 8.40
CA VAL A 133 -13.72 -8.44 8.24
C VAL A 133 -12.99 -9.65 8.85
N LEU A 134 -13.51 -10.20 9.95
CA LEU A 134 -12.96 -11.34 10.68
C LEU A 134 -12.74 -12.62 9.84
N PRO A 135 -13.63 -13.05 8.93
CA PRO A 135 -13.36 -14.21 8.07
C PRO A 135 -12.18 -13.98 7.13
N HIS A 136 -11.90 -12.73 6.74
CA HIS A 136 -10.71 -12.40 5.94
C HIS A 136 -9.44 -12.25 6.78
N ILE A 137 -9.54 -11.87 8.07
CA ILE A 137 -8.40 -11.83 8.98
C ILE A 137 -7.99 -13.23 9.42
N THR A 138 -8.92 -14.17 9.62
CA THR A 138 -8.56 -15.56 9.96
C THR A 138 -7.91 -16.28 8.77
N GLU A 139 -8.41 -16.09 7.55
CA GLU A 139 -7.74 -16.58 6.34
C GLU A 139 -6.35 -15.94 6.14
N GLN A 140 -6.17 -14.65 6.46
CA GLN A 140 -4.86 -13.99 6.36
C GLN A 140 -3.91 -14.31 7.53
N GLN A 141 -4.40 -14.54 8.74
CA GLN A 141 -3.58 -14.87 9.91
C GLN A 141 -3.13 -16.33 9.90
N GLU A 142 -3.95 -17.29 9.43
CA GLU A 142 -3.47 -18.65 9.15
C GLU A 142 -2.36 -18.61 8.09
N VAL A 143 -2.53 -17.81 7.02
CA VAL A 143 -1.48 -17.62 6.02
C VAL A 143 -0.22 -17.01 6.63
N ILE A 144 -0.29 -16.01 7.50
CA ILE A 144 0.91 -15.36 8.10
C ILE A 144 1.60 -16.25 9.14
N HIS A 145 0.87 -17.01 9.95
CA HIS A 145 1.47 -17.92 10.93
C HIS A 145 2.11 -19.13 10.24
N ASP A 146 1.49 -19.66 9.19
CA ASP A 146 2.07 -20.72 8.36
C ASP A 146 3.25 -20.19 7.51
N THR A 147 3.25 -18.89 7.15
CA THR A 147 4.40 -18.24 6.50
C THR A 147 5.59 -18.05 7.46
N ARG A 148 5.36 -17.87 8.76
CA ARG A 148 6.46 -17.68 9.73
C ARG A 148 7.16 -19.00 10.07
N GLU A 149 6.45 -20.12 10.05
CA GLU A 149 7.07 -21.45 10.12
C GLU A 149 7.68 -21.88 8.77
N ARG A 150 7.06 -21.55 7.63
CA ARG A 150 7.62 -21.81 6.28
C ARG A 150 8.79 -20.90 5.91
N ALA A 151 8.97 -19.76 6.58
CA ALA A 151 10.14 -18.88 6.43
C ALA A 151 11.45 -19.51 6.95
N THR A 152 11.41 -20.73 7.48
CA THR A 152 12.63 -21.52 7.77
C THR A 152 13.16 -22.29 6.56
N ARG A 153 12.38 -22.45 5.48
CA ARG A 153 12.88 -23.10 4.27
C ARG A 153 13.55 -22.12 3.35
N SER A 154 14.79 -22.39 2.98
CA SER A 154 15.53 -21.52 2.07
C SER A 154 14.84 -21.48 0.70
N PRO A 155 14.92 -20.37 -0.05
CA PRO A 155 14.38 -20.31 -1.41
C PRO A 155 14.91 -21.42 -2.33
N ALA A 156 16.11 -21.97 -2.04
CA ALA A 156 16.68 -23.12 -2.74
C ALA A 156 15.91 -24.42 -2.44
N GLU A 157 15.46 -24.65 -1.22
CA GLU A 157 14.67 -25.82 -0.83
C GLU A 157 13.26 -25.80 -1.44
N VAL A 158 12.64 -24.61 -1.49
CA VAL A 158 11.34 -24.44 -2.15
C VAL A 158 11.47 -24.65 -3.65
N SER A 159 12.51 -24.06 -4.28
CA SER A 159 12.78 -24.28 -5.70
C SER A 159 13.08 -25.76 -6.00
N HIS A 160 13.73 -26.48 -5.08
CA HIS A 160 13.98 -27.91 -5.23
C HIS A 160 12.70 -28.73 -5.14
N ALA A 161 11.84 -28.47 -4.15
CA ALA A 161 10.56 -29.17 -3.99
C ALA A 161 9.62 -28.97 -5.18
N VAL A 162 9.55 -27.76 -5.72
CA VAL A 162 8.76 -27.47 -6.93
C VAL A 162 9.31 -28.23 -8.14
N ARG A 163 10.64 -28.29 -8.26
CA ARG A 163 11.29 -29.03 -9.33
C ARG A 163 11.04 -30.54 -9.22
N GLU A 164 11.13 -31.12 -8.02
CA GLU A 164 10.82 -32.54 -7.80
C GLU A 164 9.36 -32.84 -8.17
N LEU A 165 8.43 -31.99 -7.74
CA LEU A 165 7.01 -32.15 -8.06
C LEU A 165 6.75 -32.04 -9.58
N ALA A 166 7.44 -31.13 -10.26
CA ALA A 166 7.38 -31.00 -11.72
C ALA A 166 8.00 -32.22 -12.44
N LEU A 167 9.08 -32.80 -11.89
CA LEU A 167 9.71 -34.01 -12.43
C LEU A 167 8.83 -35.26 -12.22
N GLU A 168 8.19 -35.41 -11.06
CA GLU A 168 7.22 -36.47 -10.80
C GLU A 168 6.00 -36.38 -11.73
N LEU A 169 5.50 -35.16 -11.95
CA LEU A 169 4.45 -34.90 -12.94
C LEU A 169 4.90 -35.29 -14.35
N LEU A 170 6.11 -34.90 -14.76
CA LEU A 170 6.67 -35.26 -16.05
C LEU A 170 6.85 -36.76 -16.23
N ASP A 171 7.36 -37.47 -15.22
CA ASP A 171 7.50 -38.93 -15.25
C ASP A 171 6.13 -39.63 -15.33
N SER A 172 5.12 -39.11 -14.61
CA SER A 172 3.75 -39.63 -14.67
C SER A 172 3.09 -39.43 -16.04
N VAL A 173 3.44 -38.34 -16.74
CA VAL A 173 2.96 -38.04 -18.09
C VAL A 173 3.75 -38.84 -19.13
N ALA A 174 5.07 -39.00 -18.96
CA ALA A 174 5.91 -39.82 -19.84
C ALA A 174 5.53 -41.31 -19.81
N MET A 175 4.95 -41.81 -18.70
CA MET A 175 4.37 -43.15 -18.63
C MET A 175 3.12 -43.33 -19.52
N ARG A 176 2.52 -42.26 -20.06
CA ARG A 176 1.33 -42.32 -20.93
C ARG A 176 1.64 -42.27 -22.43
N GLY A 177 2.90 -42.11 -22.82
CA GLY A 177 3.33 -42.00 -24.22
C GLY A 177 4.18 -40.74 -24.48
N ASP A 178 4.53 -40.52 -25.76
CA ASP A 178 5.32 -39.34 -26.15
C ASP A 178 4.49 -38.05 -25.96
N ILE A 179 5.07 -37.12 -25.21
CA ILE A 179 4.51 -35.79 -24.94
C ILE A 179 4.57 -34.96 -26.22
N THR A 180 3.44 -34.40 -26.63
CA THR A 180 3.39 -33.48 -27.78
C THR A 180 3.95 -32.10 -27.42
N ASP A 181 4.42 -31.34 -28.41
CA ASP A 181 4.95 -29.99 -28.19
C ASP A 181 3.92 -29.03 -27.54
N ALA A 182 2.63 -29.27 -27.75
CA ALA A 182 1.54 -28.52 -27.12
C ALA A 182 1.43 -28.84 -25.63
N GLU A 183 1.48 -30.12 -25.25
CA GLU A 183 1.45 -30.55 -23.85
C GLU A 183 2.70 -30.10 -23.10
N ALA A 184 3.86 -30.09 -23.77
CA ALA A 184 5.10 -29.55 -23.21
C ALA A 184 5.00 -28.04 -22.94
N PHE A 185 4.29 -27.29 -23.80
CA PHE A 185 4.05 -25.86 -23.60
C PHE A 185 3.08 -25.59 -22.45
N GLU A 186 1.98 -26.33 -22.36
CA GLU A 186 1.02 -26.21 -21.27
C GLU A 186 1.65 -26.53 -19.91
N LEU A 187 2.52 -27.54 -19.87
CA LEU A 187 3.25 -27.89 -18.66
C LEU A 187 4.25 -26.79 -18.24
N TYR A 188 4.90 -26.15 -19.20
CA TYR A 188 5.76 -25.00 -18.94
C TYR A 188 4.97 -23.78 -18.41
N GLU A 189 3.79 -23.50 -18.97
CA GLU A 189 2.91 -22.45 -18.45
C GLU A 189 2.43 -22.75 -17.03
N ALA A 190 2.05 -23.99 -16.75
CA ALA A 190 1.63 -24.43 -15.42
C ALA A 190 2.77 -24.32 -14.39
N GLU A 191 4.00 -24.72 -14.75
CA GLU A 191 5.19 -24.54 -13.93
C GLU A 191 5.41 -23.04 -13.59
N ARG A 192 5.29 -22.17 -14.59
CA ARG A 192 5.46 -20.71 -14.41
C ARG A 192 4.39 -20.11 -13.51
N GLN A 193 3.14 -20.53 -13.66
CA GLN A 193 2.06 -20.08 -12.80
C GLN A 193 2.26 -20.50 -11.35
N LEU A 194 2.64 -21.77 -11.10
CA LEU A 194 2.96 -22.27 -9.76
C LEU A 194 4.15 -21.51 -9.14
N TYR A 195 5.18 -21.24 -9.92
CA TYR A 195 6.33 -20.46 -9.49
C TYR A 195 5.94 -19.03 -9.08
N TYR A 196 5.10 -18.34 -9.85
CA TYR A 196 4.63 -17.00 -9.51
C TYR A 196 3.71 -16.99 -8.28
N ILE A 197 2.86 -18.01 -8.11
CA ILE A 197 2.02 -18.16 -6.92
C ILE A 197 2.89 -18.32 -5.67
N LEU A 198 3.91 -19.18 -5.73
CA LEU A 198 4.81 -19.45 -4.60
C LEU A 198 5.71 -18.25 -4.27
N THR A 199 6.31 -17.61 -5.28
CA THR A 199 7.15 -16.42 -5.06
C THR A 199 6.35 -15.24 -4.50
N ARG A 200 5.11 -15.06 -4.97
CA ARG A 200 4.18 -14.06 -4.42
C ARG A 200 3.74 -14.39 -3.00
N GLY A 201 3.41 -15.65 -2.72
CA GLY A 201 3.02 -16.12 -1.38
C GLY A 201 4.12 -15.98 -0.33
N MET A 202 5.38 -16.10 -0.74
CA MET A 202 6.55 -15.97 0.15
C MET A 202 7.14 -14.55 0.19
N GLY A 203 6.57 -13.57 -0.53
CA GLY A 203 7.04 -12.18 -0.52
C GLY A 203 8.37 -11.92 -1.27
N TYR A 204 8.85 -12.86 -2.09
CA TYR A 204 10.06 -12.68 -2.88
C TYR A 204 9.75 -12.13 -4.28
N ARG A 205 10.57 -11.19 -4.76
CA ARG A 205 10.47 -10.69 -6.14
C ARG A 205 10.95 -11.79 -7.09
N ALA A 206 10.07 -12.33 -7.94
CA ALA A 206 10.35 -13.41 -8.89
C ALA A 206 11.65 -13.22 -9.70
N LYS A 207 11.95 -11.97 -10.10
CA LYS A 207 13.17 -11.60 -10.82
C LYS A 207 14.48 -12.02 -10.12
N VAL A 208 14.51 -12.01 -8.78
CA VAL A 208 15.71 -12.35 -7.98
C VAL A 208 16.00 -13.84 -8.02
N LEU A 209 14.96 -14.68 -8.11
CA LEU A 209 15.07 -16.13 -8.13
C LEU A 209 15.22 -16.66 -9.56
N GLU A 210 14.63 -15.98 -10.54
CA GLU A 210 14.78 -16.30 -11.97
C GLU A 210 16.25 -16.20 -12.41
N ASP A 211 17.01 -15.20 -11.98
CA ASP A 211 18.40 -15.02 -12.42
C ASP A 211 19.35 -16.15 -11.99
N ALA A 212 19.13 -16.74 -10.81
CA ALA A 212 19.95 -17.84 -10.29
C ALA A 212 19.63 -19.18 -10.98
N SER A 213 18.34 -19.48 -11.16
CA SER A 213 17.89 -20.74 -11.79
C SER A 213 18.09 -20.71 -13.31
N ARG A 214 17.85 -19.56 -13.95
CA ARG A 214 18.05 -19.34 -15.39
C ARG A 214 19.51 -19.49 -15.80
N LYS A 215 20.47 -18.98 -15.04
CA LYS A 215 21.90 -19.18 -15.33
C LYS A 215 22.29 -20.66 -15.31
N SER A 216 21.75 -21.44 -14.36
CA SER A 216 22.03 -22.87 -14.25
C SER A 216 21.35 -23.67 -15.35
N ALA A 217 20.09 -23.34 -15.67
CA ALA A 217 19.33 -23.95 -16.76
C ALA A 217 19.91 -23.61 -18.14
N GLU A 218 20.30 -22.36 -18.42
CA GLU A 218 20.95 -21.96 -19.67
C GLU A 218 22.34 -22.59 -19.82
N GLN A 219 23.09 -22.81 -18.73
CA GLN A 219 24.34 -23.58 -18.77
C GLN A 219 24.09 -25.05 -19.16
N LEU A 220 23.11 -25.70 -18.52
CA LEU A 220 22.78 -27.11 -18.79
C LEU A 220 22.17 -27.30 -20.18
N PHE A 221 21.29 -26.39 -20.61
CA PHE A 221 20.68 -26.42 -21.92
C PHE A 221 21.69 -26.09 -23.02
N GLY A 222 22.60 -25.14 -22.77
CA GLY A 222 23.73 -24.84 -23.65
C GLY A 222 24.72 -26.00 -23.80
N GLN A 223 24.88 -26.83 -22.76
CA GLN A 223 25.64 -28.09 -22.85
C GLN A 223 24.87 -29.17 -23.64
N SER A 224 23.53 -29.23 -23.52
CA SER A 224 22.69 -30.17 -24.26
C SER A 224 22.64 -29.91 -25.77
N LYS A 225 22.74 -28.64 -26.20
CA LYS A 225 22.78 -28.24 -27.62
C LYS A 225 24.12 -28.54 -28.31
N LYS A 226 25.20 -28.85 -27.57
CA LYS A 226 26.54 -29.06 -28.12
C LYS A 226 26.93 -30.51 -28.39
N GLY A 227 26.02 -31.46 -28.25
CA GLY A 227 26.21 -32.83 -28.75
C GLY A 227 25.87 -33.89 -27.72
N ASP A 228 24.93 -34.75 -28.08
CA ASP A 228 24.41 -35.91 -27.35
C ASP A 228 23.57 -35.62 -26.10
N ARG A 229 22.25 -35.46 -26.35
CA ARG A 229 21.14 -35.59 -25.38
C ARG A 229 21.33 -36.76 -24.38
N SER A 230 22.00 -37.82 -24.81
CA SER A 230 22.31 -39.04 -24.04
C SER A 230 23.26 -38.83 -22.85
N LYS A 231 24.09 -37.77 -22.83
CA LYS A 231 24.97 -37.45 -21.70
C LYS A 231 24.28 -36.67 -20.58
N ALA A 232 23.34 -35.79 -20.93
CA ALA A 232 22.59 -35.00 -19.94
C ALA A 232 21.70 -35.89 -19.06
N LEU A 233 21.04 -36.90 -19.65
CA LEU A 233 20.25 -37.88 -18.91
C LEU A 233 21.10 -38.81 -18.03
N LYS A 234 22.32 -39.17 -18.45
CA LYS A 234 23.26 -39.98 -17.63
C LYS A 234 23.84 -39.22 -16.43
N LEU A 235 23.98 -37.90 -16.52
CA LEU A 235 24.43 -37.06 -15.40
C LEU A 235 23.35 -36.91 -14.32
N ILE A 236 22.08 -36.91 -14.72
CA ILE A 236 20.94 -36.88 -13.79
C ILE A 236 20.84 -38.23 -13.05
N SER A 237 21.03 -39.36 -13.73
CA SER A 237 20.97 -40.69 -13.09
C SER A 237 22.16 -41.02 -12.17
N GLN A 238 23.31 -40.32 -12.29
CA GLN A 238 24.50 -40.57 -11.46
C GLN A 238 24.52 -39.80 -10.15
N ARG A 239 23.63 -38.82 -9.94
CA ARG A 239 23.48 -38.09 -8.68
C ARG A 239 22.55 -38.76 -7.65
N HIS A 240 21.90 -39.85 -8.02
CA HIS A 240 20.98 -40.62 -7.16
C HIS A 240 21.51 -42.03 -6.81
N ARG A 241 22.84 -42.18 -6.72
CA ARG A 241 23.50 -43.28 -5.98
C ARG A 241 24.33 -42.72 -4.85
#